data_AF-A0A7W9M255-F1
#
_entry.id   AF-A0A7W9M255-F1
#
_cell.length_a   1.000
_cell.length_b   1.000
_cell.length_c   1.000
_cell.angle_alpha   90.00
_cell.angle_beta   90.00
_cell.angle_gamma   90.00
#
_symmetry.space_group_name_H-M   'P 1'
#
loop_
_entity.id
_entity.type
_entity.pdbx_description
1 polymer ?
#
loop_
_entity_poly.entity_id
_entity_poly.type
_entity_poly.pdbx_seq_one_letter_code
_entity_poly.pdbx_strand_id
1 'polypeptide(L)'
;MPAYVIGANGFRRLRKDLKQMDDKAPKQLAKVNKSIAQHVVELAKAKASSLGGVANKAAPALSASGSGSSVAVFLKKTTRPYAFGAEFGSKKYKQFKPWRGNNSSDAFEGGPGYFLFPTIRANKSEIEQKWLEAVNKLLETIQSQY
;
A
#
# COMPACT_ATOMS: atom_id res chain seq x y z
N MET A 1 17.07 -17.00 -13.23
CA MET A 1 16.27 -15.77 -13.31
C MET A 1 16.49 -14.96 -12.04
N PRO A 2 17.17 -13.80 -12.05
CA PRO A 2 17.31 -13.00 -10.83
C PRO A 2 15.98 -12.29 -10.55
N ALA A 3 15.25 -12.77 -9.54
CA ALA A 3 14.09 -12.07 -9.01
C ALA A 3 14.56 -10.74 -8.41
N TYR A 4 14.30 -9.63 -9.11
CA TYR A 4 14.63 -8.29 -8.64
C TYR A 4 13.66 -7.96 -7.50
N VAL A 5 14.04 -8.32 -6.27
CA VAL A 5 13.32 -7.91 -5.06
C VAL A 5 13.44 -6.40 -4.96
N ILE A 6 12.39 -5.66 -5.34
CA ILE A 6 12.36 -4.20 -5.24
C ILE A 6 12.21 -3.83 -3.76
N GLY A 7 13.31 -3.93 -3.02
CA GLY A 7 13.44 -3.26 -1.73
C GLY A 7 13.46 -1.73 -1.90
N ALA A 8 13.41 -0.99 -0.79
CA ALA A 8 13.47 0.48 -0.80
C ALA A 8 14.65 1.05 -1.63
N ASN A 9 15.74 0.28 -1.74
CA ASN A 9 16.92 0.63 -2.54
C ASN A 9 16.69 0.51 -4.06
N GLY A 10 15.86 -0.45 -4.50
CA GLY A 10 15.50 -0.62 -5.92
C GLY A 10 14.66 0.54 -6.44
N PHE A 11 13.67 0.99 -5.65
CA PHE A 11 12.84 2.15 -5.98
C PHE A 11 13.66 3.45 -6.11
N ARG A 12 14.66 3.64 -5.24
CA ARG A 12 15.52 4.84 -5.29
C ARG A 12 16.41 4.85 -6.54
N ARG A 13 16.92 3.68 -6.96
CA ARG A 13 17.69 3.54 -8.22
C ARG A 13 16.81 3.78 -9.44
N LEU A 14 15.68 3.09 -9.54
CA LEU A 14 14.69 3.28 -10.62
C LEU A 14 14.35 4.76 -10.82
N ARG A 15 14.06 5.48 -9.72
CA ARG A 15 13.77 6.92 -9.79
C ARG A 15 14.93 7.73 -10.37
N LYS A 16 16.16 7.41 -10.00
CA LYS A 16 17.36 8.11 -10.48
C LYS A 16 17.55 7.87 -11.97
N ASP A 17 17.42 6.61 -12.41
CA ASP A 17 17.60 6.21 -13.80
C ASP A 17 16.52 6.85 -14.68
N LEU A 18 15.25 6.83 -14.24
CA LEU A 18 14.15 7.53 -14.91
C LEU A 18 14.39 9.04 -15.02
N LYS A 19 14.97 9.67 -13.98
CA LYS A 19 15.30 11.11 -14.04
C LYS A 19 16.37 11.42 -15.09
N GLN A 20 17.32 10.51 -15.31
CA GLN A 20 18.35 10.69 -16.33
C GLN A 20 17.78 10.59 -17.76
N MET A 21 16.71 9.82 -17.93
CA MET A 21 16.01 9.69 -19.21
C MET A 21 15.03 10.84 -19.47
N ASP A 22 14.24 11.25 -18.46
CA ASP A 22 13.30 12.36 -18.55
C ASP A 22 13.08 13.00 -17.16
N ASP A 23 13.25 14.32 -17.07
CA ASP A 23 13.01 15.10 -15.85
C ASP A 23 11.56 15.00 -15.34
N LYS A 24 10.59 14.68 -16.20
CA LYS A 24 9.17 14.50 -15.83
C LYS A 24 8.87 13.08 -15.35
N ALA A 25 9.69 12.09 -15.67
CA ALA A 25 9.46 10.68 -15.33
C ALA A 25 9.29 10.42 -13.81
N PRO A 26 10.07 11.05 -12.89
CA PRO A 26 9.85 10.87 -11.45
C PRO A 26 8.47 11.35 -10.96
N LYS A 27 7.88 12.37 -11.60
CA LYS A 27 6.53 12.84 -11.28
C LYS A 27 5.48 11.86 -11.79
N GLN A 28 5.68 11.28 -12.97
CA GLN A 28 4.80 10.25 -13.52
C GLN A 28 4.85 8.98 -12.67
N LEU A 29 6.04 8.54 -12.25
CA LEU A 29 6.20 7.40 -11.35
C LEU A 29 5.51 7.63 -10.00
N ALA A 30 5.58 8.85 -9.45
CA ALA A 30 4.85 9.18 -8.23
C ALA A 30 3.33 9.07 -8.39
N LYS A 31 2.78 9.40 -9.58
CA LYS A 31 1.35 9.22 -9.89
C LYS A 31 0.99 7.73 -9.97
N VAL A 32 1.81 6.91 -10.62
CA VAL A 32 1.66 5.45 -10.68
C VAL A 32 1.67 4.85 -9.28
N ASN A 33 2.66 5.20 -8.46
CA ASN A 33 2.75 4.71 -7.09
C ASN A 33 1.53 5.14 -6.25
N LYS A 34 1.00 6.35 -6.48
CA LYS A 34 -0.21 6.83 -5.82
C LYS A 34 -1.46 6.07 -6.26
N SER A 35 -1.61 5.74 -7.55
CA SER A 35 -2.78 4.98 -8.03
C SER A 35 -2.79 3.56 -7.47
N ILE A 36 -1.62 2.91 -7.39
CA ILE A 36 -1.49 1.59 -6.73
C ILE A 36 -1.87 1.69 -5.25
N ALA A 37 -1.37 2.69 -4.52
CA ALA A 37 -1.76 2.90 -3.13
C ALA A 37 -3.28 3.16 -2.98
N GLN A 38 -3.91 3.89 -3.90
CA GLN A 38 -5.35 4.14 -3.92
C GLN A 38 -6.14 2.84 -4.11
N HIS A 39 -5.71 2.00 -5.04
CA HIS A 39 -6.33 0.71 -5.29
C HIS A 39 -6.28 -0.19 -4.04
N VAL A 40 -5.14 -0.26 -3.36
CA VAL A 40 -5.01 -1.00 -2.09
C VAL A 40 -5.94 -0.43 -1.01
N VAL A 41 -6.08 0.89 -0.94
CA VAL A 41 -6.99 1.56 0.00
C VAL A 41 -8.45 1.20 -0.29
N GLU A 42 -8.86 1.13 -1.55
CA GLU A 42 -10.22 0.74 -1.95
C GLU A 42 -10.52 -0.69 -1.53
N LEU A 43 -9.62 -1.63 -1.83
CA LEU A 43 -9.75 -3.02 -1.41
C LEU A 43 -9.80 -3.15 0.12
N ALA A 44 -8.96 -2.39 0.83
CA ALA A 44 -8.95 -2.39 2.29
C ALA A 44 -10.22 -1.79 2.89
N LYS A 45 -10.79 -0.75 2.26
CA LYS A 45 -12.10 -0.18 2.63
C LYS A 45 -13.24 -1.15 2.38
N ALA A 46 -13.23 -1.87 1.27
CA ALA A 46 -14.22 -2.90 0.98
C ALA A 46 -14.19 -4.01 2.04
N LYS A 47 -12.99 -4.47 2.41
CA LYS A 47 -12.81 -5.45 3.50
C LYS A 47 -13.23 -4.91 4.87
N ALA A 48 -12.91 -3.65 5.17
CA ALA A 48 -13.36 -3.02 6.41
C ALA A 48 -14.89 -2.89 6.47
N SER A 49 -15.53 -2.64 5.31
CA SER A 49 -16.99 -2.56 5.18
C SER A 49 -17.64 -3.92 5.41
N SER A 50 -17.07 -5.00 4.84
CA SER A 50 -17.60 -6.36 5.02
C SER A 50 -17.44 -6.88 6.46
N LEU A 51 -16.44 -6.40 7.21
CA LEU A 51 -16.31 -6.68 8.65
C LEU A 51 -17.37 -5.96 9.50
N GLY A 52 -17.94 -4.86 9.01
CA GLY A 52 -18.94 -4.07 9.72
C GLY A 52 -18.42 -3.33 10.97
N GLY A 53 -19.35 -2.81 11.77
CA GLY A 53 -19.07 -2.20 13.07
C GLY A 53 -18.01 -1.09 13.05
N VAL A 54 -17.04 -1.18 13.97
CA VAL A 54 -15.98 -0.18 14.13
C VAL A 54 -14.98 -0.22 12.98
N ALA A 55 -14.81 -1.37 12.29
CA ALA A 55 -13.97 -1.47 11.11
C ALA A 55 -14.54 -0.64 9.94
N ASN A 56 -15.84 -0.75 9.67
CA ASN A 56 -16.50 0.07 8.66
C ASN A 56 -16.38 1.58 8.97
N LYS A 57 -16.59 1.97 10.24
CA LYS A 57 -16.40 3.36 10.68
C LYS A 57 -14.95 3.84 10.56
N ALA A 58 -13.98 2.95 10.69
CA ALA A 58 -12.56 3.25 10.54
C ALA A 58 -12.08 3.30 9.08
N ALA A 59 -12.82 2.68 8.15
CA ALA A 59 -12.45 2.57 6.73
C ALA A 59 -12.04 3.90 6.08
N PRO A 60 -12.73 5.04 6.31
CA PRO A 60 -12.34 6.29 5.66
C PRO A 60 -11.10 6.96 6.30
N ALA A 61 -10.50 6.36 7.35
CA ALA A 61 -9.19 6.79 7.87
C ALA A 61 -8.02 6.27 7.05
N LEU A 62 -8.25 5.30 6.16
CA LEU A 62 -7.27 4.84 5.18
C LEU A 62 -7.00 5.93 4.15
N SER A 63 -5.72 6.23 3.95
CA SER A 63 -5.27 7.18 2.94
C SER A 63 -4.07 6.65 2.17
N ALA A 64 -4.07 6.91 0.86
CA ALA A 64 -3.01 6.52 -0.05
C ALA A 64 -1.97 7.64 -0.17
N SER A 65 -0.70 7.26 -0.24
CA SER A 65 0.42 8.14 -0.56
C SER A 65 1.36 7.44 -1.53
N GLY A 66 1.80 8.17 -2.54
CA GLY A 66 2.78 7.70 -3.51
C GLY A 66 3.86 8.75 -3.69
N SER A 67 5.11 8.32 -3.62
CA SER A 67 6.27 9.12 -4.00
C SER A 67 7.00 8.44 -5.15
N GLY A 68 7.90 9.15 -5.85
CA GLY A 68 8.72 8.52 -6.88
C GLY A 68 9.63 7.39 -6.37
N SER A 69 9.72 7.16 -5.05
CA SER A 69 10.56 6.11 -4.44
C SER A 69 9.81 5.21 -3.45
N SER A 70 8.49 5.37 -3.29
CA SER A 70 7.73 4.56 -2.35
C SER A 70 6.23 4.56 -2.65
N VAL A 71 5.58 3.44 -2.31
CA VAL A 71 4.13 3.28 -2.24
C VAL A 71 3.79 3.13 -0.75
N ALA A 72 2.88 3.94 -0.22
CA ALA A 72 2.53 3.90 1.20
C ALA A 72 1.01 4.03 1.42
N VAL A 73 0.50 3.23 2.35
CA VAL A 73 -0.88 3.33 2.85
C VAL A 73 -0.83 3.71 4.31
N PHE A 74 -1.57 4.76 4.69
CA PHE A 74 -1.59 5.31 6.03
C PHE A 74 -2.96 5.13 6.67
N LEU A 75 -2.95 4.89 7.98
CA LEU A 75 -4.12 4.96 8.83
C LEU A 75 -4.08 6.28 9.62
N LYS A 76 -4.97 7.22 9.30
CA LYS A 76 -4.98 8.55 9.92
C LYS A 76 -5.63 8.52 11.31
N LYS A 77 -4.79 8.48 12.35
CA LYS A 77 -5.22 8.57 13.76
C LYS A 77 -5.92 9.91 14.06
N THR A 78 -5.45 11.02 13.49
CA THR A 78 -5.95 12.36 13.79
C THR A 78 -7.43 12.52 13.48
N THR A 79 -7.89 11.94 12.36
CA THR A 79 -9.31 11.99 11.96
C THR A 79 -10.15 10.95 12.68
N ARG A 80 -9.56 9.81 13.07
CA ARG A 80 -10.26 8.70 13.73
C ARG A 80 -9.31 8.00 14.70
N PRO A 81 -9.29 8.37 16.00
CA PRO A 81 -8.34 7.82 16.96
C PRO A 81 -8.54 6.30 17.19
N TYR A 82 -9.73 5.78 16.92
CA TYR A 82 -10.09 4.37 17.02
C TYR A 82 -9.64 3.51 15.83
N ALA A 83 -9.10 4.10 14.75
CA ALA A 83 -8.76 3.36 13.54
C ALA A 83 -7.70 2.26 13.77
N PHE A 84 -6.69 2.56 14.60
CA PHE A 84 -5.67 1.57 14.98
C PHE A 84 -6.24 0.42 15.79
N GLY A 85 -7.17 0.69 16.70
CA GLY A 85 -7.88 -0.36 17.44
C GLY A 85 -8.75 -1.21 16.52
N ALA A 86 -9.33 -0.62 15.46
CA ALA A 86 -10.10 -1.35 14.47
C ALA A 86 -9.24 -2.27 13.60
N GLU A 87 -8.04 -1.83 13.21
CA GLU A 87 -7.13 -2.62 12.38
C GLU A 87 -6.39 -3.69 13.19
N PHE A 88 -5.88 -3.37 14.37
CA PHE A 88 -5.01 -4.28 15.14
C PHE A 88 -5.73 -5.01 16.28
N GLY A 89 -6.91 -4.54 16.69
CA GLY A 89 -7.62 -5.04 17.85
C GLY A 89 -7.17 -4.40 19.16
N SER A 90 -7.77 -4.86 20.27
CA SER A 90 -7.42 -4.42 21.62
C SER A 90 -7.62 -5.53 22.64
N LYS A 91 -6.80 -5.55 23.70
CA LYS A 91 -7.03 -6.34 24.92
C LYS A 91 -7.90 -5.61 25.95
N LYS A 92 -7.91 -4.27 25.93
CA LYS A 92 -8.57 -3.41 26.92
C LYS A 92 -10.01 -3.08 26.55
N TYR A 93 -10.27 -2.88 25.27
CA TYR A 93 -11.50 -2.30 24.75
C TYR A 93 -12.31 -3.35 23.98
N LYS A 94 -13.48 -3.73 24.52
CA LYS A 94 -14.35 -4.79 23.98
C LYS A 94 -15.01 -4.45 22.64
N GLN A 95 -15.06 -3.16 22.27
CA GLN A 95 -15.58 -2.73 20.97
C GLN A 95 -14.67 -3.09 19.79
N PHE A 96 -13.42 -3.46 20.04
CA PHE A 96 -12.50 -3.94 19.03
C PHE A 96 -12.36 -5.45 19.09
N LYS A 97 -11.96 -6.05 17.97
CA LYS A 97 -11.64 -7.47 17.94
C LYS A 97 -10.39 -7.76 18.83
N PRO A 98 -10.20 -9.00 19.32
CA PRO A 98 -9.09 -9.33 20.21
C PRO A 98 -7.72 -9.08 19.57
N TRP A 99 -6.81 -8.40 20.25
CA TRP A 99 -5.46 -8.17 19.72
C TRP A 99 -4.74 -9.50 19.41
N ARG A 100 -4.24 -9.64 18.18
CA ARG A 100 -3.62 -10.87 17.64
C ARG A 100 -2.11 -11.01 17.91
N GLY A 101 -1.53 -10.17 18.76
CA GLY A 101 -0.10 -10.19 19.07
C GLY A 101 0.76 -9.38 18.11
N ASN A 102 2.08 -9.46 18.29
CA ASN A 102 3.09 -8.79 17.47
C ASN A 102 3.88 -9.78 16.62
N ASN A 103 3.25 -10.90 16.25
CA ASN A 103 3.88 -12.03 15.55
C ASN A 103 4.13 -11.61 14.09
N SER A 104 5.07 -10.70 13.89
CA SER A 104 5.54 -10.16 12.63
C SER A 104 7.01 -10.49 12.50
N SER A 105 7.36 -11.78 12.44
CA SER A 105 8.62 -12.13 11.79
C SER A 105 8.61 -11.61 10.34
N ASP A 106 7.42 -11.59 9.73
CA ASP A 106 7.14 -10.85 8.50
C ASP A 106 5.77 -10.15 8.57
N ALA A 107 5.76 -8.83 8.43
CA ALA A 107 4.53 -8.03 8.32
C ALA A 107 3.61 -8.50 7.16
N PHE A 108 4.16 -9.31 6.25
CA PHE A 108 3.52 -9.83 5.05
C PHE A 108 3.19 -11.34 5.09
N GLU A 109 3.66 -12.13 6.06
CA GLU A 109 3.30 -13.56 6.15
C GLU A 109 2.41 -13.88 7.37
N GLY A 110 2.57 -13.15 8.48
CA GLY A 110 1.83 -13.43 9.72
C GLY A 110 1.28 -12.19 10.46
N GLY A 111 1.60 -10.99 9.97
CA GLY A 111 1.40 -9.74 10.72
C GLY A 111 -0.04 -9.48 11.22
N PRO A 112 -0.18 -8.77 12.36
CA PRO A 112 -1.49 -8.41 12.91
C PRO A 112 -2.23 -7.44 11.98
N GLY A 113 -3.55 -7.55 11.94
CA GLY A 113 -4.40 -6.74 11.05
C GLY A 113 -5.73 -7.43 10.75
N TYR A 114 -6.79 -6.66 10.59
CA TYR A 114 -8.13 -7.17 10.28
C TYR A 114 -8.57 -6.87 8.85
N PHE A 115 -8.22 -5.69 8.32
CA PHE A 115 -8.60 -5.31 6.97
C PHE A 115 -7.39 -4.92 6.10
N LEU A 116 -6.50 -4.03 6.53
CA LEU A 116 -5.44 -3.52 5.66
C LEU A 116 -4.38 -4.58 5.36
N PHE A 117 -3.74 -5.15 6.39
CA PHE A 117 -2.67 -6.14 6.18
C PHE A 117 -3.18 -7.43 5.51
N PRO A 118 -4.37 -7.98 5.88
CA PRO A 118 -4.93 -9.12 5.17
C PRO A 118 -5.25 -8.82 3.70
N THR A 119 -5.65 -7.59 3.35
CA THR A 119 -5.90 -7.20 1.96
C THR A 119 -4.60 -7.15 1.15
N ILE A 120 -3.54 -6.56 1.69
CA ILE A 120 -2.24 -6.50 0.99
C ILE A 120 -1.70 -7.91 0.73
N ARG A 121 -1.85 -8.83 1.70
CA ARG A 121 -1.44 -10.22 1.56
C ARG A 121 -2.22 -10.98 0.49
N ALA A 122 -3.54 -10.88 0.53
CA ALA A 122 -4.41 -11.59 -0.42
C ALA A 122 -4.21 -11.11 -1.86
N ASN A 123 -3.83 -9.84 -2.06
CA ASN A 123 -3.70 -9.23 -3.38
C ASN A 123 -2.24 -8.95 -3.76
N LYS A 124 -1.25 -9.53 -3.07
CA LYS A 124 0.17 -9.20 -3.27
C LYS A 124 0.59 -9.37 -4.74
N SER A 125 0.29 -10.53 -5.33
CA SER A 125 0.64 -10.83 -6.72
C SER A 125 -0.06 -9.88 -7.71
N GLU A 126 -1.31 -9.53 -7.45
CA GLU A 126 -2.06 -8.59 -8.29
C GLU A 126 -1.48 -7.16 -8.21
N ILE A 127 -1.12 -6.72 -7.01
CA ILE A 127 -0.49 -5.40 -6.78
C ILE A 127 0.86 -5.33 -7.50
N GLU A 128 1.66 -6.40 -7.42
CA GLU A 128 2.95 -6.50 -8.10
C GLU A 128 2.78 -6.46 -9.63
N GLN A 129 1.83 -7.22 -10.19
CA GLN A 129 1.53 -7.21 -11.62
C GLN A 129 1.05 -5.84 -12.11
N LYS A 130 0.08 -5.23 -11.43
CA LYS A 130 -0.43 -3.90 -11.78
C LYS A 130 0.66 -2.82 -11.72
N TRP A 131 1.57 -2.93 -10.75
CA TRP A 131 2.70 -2.01 -10.66
C TRP A 131 3.67 -2.19 -11.82
N LEU A 132 4.03 -3.44 -12.17
CA LEU A 132 4.91 -3.74 -13.30
C LEU A 132 4.33 -3.26 -14.63
N GLU A 133 3.05 -3.53 -14.89
CA GLU A 133 2.36 -3.07 -16.09
C GLU A 133 2.36 -1.53 -16.19
N ALA A 134 2.11 -0.84 -15.09
CA ALA A 134 2.08 0.62 -15.08
C ALA A 134 3.47 1.24 -15.29
N VAL A 135 4.52 0.61 -14.75
CA VAL A 135 5.91 1.06 -14.98
C VAL A 135 6.35 0.78 -16.41
N ASN A 136 6.01 -0.39 -16.98
CA ASN A 136 6.33 -0.72 -18.36
C ASN A 136 5.68 0.29 -19.34
N LYS A 137 4.40 0.61 -19.14
CA LYS A 137 3.71 1.65 -19.93
C LYS A 137 4.39 3.02 -19.82
N LEU A 138 4.87 3.37 -18.62
CA LEU A 138 5.62 4.60 -18.42
C LEU A 138 6.93 4.59 -19.20
N LEU A 139 7.67 3.47 -19.18
CA LEU A 139 8.92 3.32 -19.94
C LEU A 139 8.68 3.39 -21.45
N GLU A 140 7.65 2.73 -21.97
CA GLU A 140 7.25 2.80 -23.38
C GLU A 140 6.91 4.24 -23.80
N THR A 141 6.20 4.98 -22.93
CA THR A 141 5.85 6.38 -23.19
C THR A 141 7.09 7.27 -23.28
N ILE A 142 8.10 7.03 -22.44
CA ILE A 142 9.37 7.76 -22.47
C ILE A 142 10.16 7.41 -23.72
N GLN A 143 10.25 6.12 -24.07
CA GLN A 143 10.99 5.66 -25.24
C GLN A 143 10.38 6.14 -26.56
N SER A 144 9.05 6.22 -26.65
CA SER A 144 8.36 6.73 -27.85
C SER A 144 8.51 8.24 -28.06
N GLN A 145 9.03 8.98 -27.08
CA GLN A 145 9.28 10.43 -27.19
C GLN A 145 10.69 10.76 -27.73
N TYR A 146 11.53 9.74 -27.93
CA TYR A 146 12.85 9.82 -28.54
C TYR A 146 12.86 9.12 -29.91
#